data_AF-A0A661U9V2-F1
#
_entry.id   AF-A0A661U9V2-F1
#
_cell.length_a   1.000
_cell.length_b   1.000
_cell.length_c   1.000
_cell.angle_alpha   90.00
_cell.angle_beta   90.00
_cell.angle_gamma   90.00
#
_symmetry.space_group_name_H-M   'P 1'
#
loop_
_entity.id
_entity.type
_entity.pdbx_description
1 polymer ?
#
loop_
_entity_poly.entity_id
_entity_poly.type
_entity_poly.pdbx_seq_one_letter_code
_entity_poly.pdbx_strand_id
1 'polypeptide(L)'
;MELLKELWMKYRRLASPVLFAFVLICFAMPFIGVQCGEMTLSKYSAYDVMAGSDDNEQCVGDFQIILYVALASTIIACLSALVLKRGARLLSVITGCIAFSMIVLFRIWMSKVISDMDFEYEGVVSVKYLVGYWLSLIAALSAVVLKVMELSNRR
;
A
#
# COMPACT_ATOMS: atom_id res chain seq x y z
N MET A 1 -12.83 16.70 27.59
CA MET A 1 -13.22 15.66 26.61
C MET A 1 -13.98 16.23 25.41
N GLU A 2 -14.75 17.32 25.56
CA GLU A 2 -15.48 17.98 24.45
C GLU A 2 -14.58 18.70 23.42
N LEU A 3 -13.50 19.35 23.87
CA LEU A 3 -12.49 19.96 22.97
C LEU A 3 -11.90 18.96 21.97
N LEU A 4 -11.77 17.70 22.38
CA LEU A 4 -11.25 16.63 21.52
C LEU A 4 -12.27 16.25 20.43
N LYS A 5 -13.58 16.30 20.72
CA LYS A 5 -14.65 16.04 19.74
C LYS A 5 -14.73 17.14 18.67
N GLU A 6 -14.57 18.39 19.07
CA GLU A 6 -14.55 19.56 18.17
C GLU A 6 -13.37 19.49 17.19
N LEU A 7 -12.17 19.23 17.70
CA LEU A 7 -10.97 19.03 16.87
C LEU A 7 -11.14 17.84 15.92
N TRP A 8 -11.75 16.75 16.39
CA TRP A 8 -11.97 15.55 15.60
C TRP A 8 -12.98 15.78 14.45
N MET A 9 -14.04 16.54 14.70
CA MET A 9 -15.05 16.89 13.69
C MET A 9 -14.49 17.80 12.59
N LYS A 10 -13.58 18.73 12.95
CA LYS A 10 -12.91 19.62 11.99
C LYS A 10 -11.85 18.87 11.18
N TYR A 11 -11.05 18.02 11.85
CA TYR A 11 -10.06 17.16 11.21
C TYR A 11 -10.70 16.17 10.23
N ARG A 12 -11.85 15.58 10.56
CA ARG A 12 -12.57 14.64 9.69
C ARG A 12 -12.92 15.19 8.30
N ARG A 13 -13.18 16.50 8.16
CA ARG A 13 -13.53 17.10 6.85
C ARG A 13 -12.31 17.41 5.99
N LEU A 14 -11.16 17.67 6.61
CA LEU A 14 -9.91 18.00 5.91
C LEU A 14 -9.01 16.78 5.69
N ALA A 15 -9.13 15.77 6.56
CA ALA A 15 -8.36 14.54 6.46
C ALA A 15 -8.62 13.79 5.16
N SER A 16 -9.79 13.93 4.54
CA SER A 16 -10.16 13.05 3.43
C SER A 16 -9.44 13.35 2.10
N PRO A 17 -9.29 14.61 1.62
CA PRO A 17 -8.45 14.89 0.44
C PRO A 17 -6.95 14.77 0.74
N VAL A 18 -6.50 15.15 1.94
CA VAL A 18 -5.08 15.11 2.30
C VAL A 18 -4.58 13.67 2.42
N LEU A 19 -5.35 12.77 3.03
CA LEU A 19 -5.00 11.34 3.11
C LEU A 19 -4.99 10.71 1.72
N PHE A 20 -5.89 11.10 0.82
CA PHE A 20 -5.88 10.60 -0.55
C PHE A 20 -4.61 11.01 -1.30
N ALA A 21 -4.25 12.30 -1.24
CA ALA A 21 -3.00 12.80 -1.83
C ALA A 21 -1.77 12.13 -1.20
N PHE A 22 -1.77 11.93 0.11
CA PHE A 22 -0.70 11.24 0.82
C PHE A 22 -0.53 9.79 0.33
N VAL A 23 -1.63 9.04 0.17
CA VAL A 23 -1.58 7.68 -0.36
C VAL A 23 -1.01 7.64 -1.78
N LEU A 24 -1.43 8.56 -2.66
CA LEU A 24 -0.88 8.64 -4.02
C LEU A 24 0.63 8.91 -4.01
N ILE A 25 1.09 9.81 -3.12
CA ILE A 25 2.52 10.09 -2.94
C ILE A 25 3.26 8.84 -2.42
N CYS A 26 2.65 8.07 -1.51
CA CYS A 26 3.24 6.81 -1.06
C CYS A 26 3.47 5.83 -2.21
N PHE A 27 2.53 5.72 -3.16
CA PHE A 27 2.67 4.89 -4.35
C PHE A 27 3.70 5.42 -5.36
N ALA A 28 3.89 6.73 -5.43
CA ALA A 28 4.94 7.33 -6.26
C ALA A 28 6.34 7.16 -5.66
N MET A 29 6.46 6.89 -4.36
CA MET A 29 7.76 6.65 -3.72
C MET A 29 8.32 5.26 -4.08
N PRO A 30 9.66 5.09 -4.00
CA PRO A 30 10.29 3.81 -4.28
C PRO A 30 9.81 2.76 -3.27
N PHE A 31 9.36 1.62 -3.78
CA PHE A 31 8.74 0.53 -3.01
C PHE A 31 9.75 -0.57 -2.71
N ILE A 32 10.54 -0.95 -3.71
CA ILE A 32 11.50 -2.04 -3.64
C ILE A 32 12.85 -1.56 -4.18
N GLY A 33 13.91 -1.91 -3.48
CA GLY A 33 15.28 -1.84 -3.97
C GLY A 33 15.88 -3.22 -4.08
N VAL A 34 16.51 -3.51 -5.21
CA VAL A 34 17.29 -4.72 -5.41
C VAL A 34 18.75 -4.39 -5.12
N GLN A 35 19.37 -5.16 -4.22
CA GLN A 35 20.78 -5.03 -3.86
C GLN A 35 21.53 -6.31 -4.22
N CYS A 36 22.70 -6.14 -4.84
CA CYS A 36 23.68 -7.22 -5.02
C CYS A 36 24.89 -6.88 -4.16
N GLY A 37 25.10 -7.67 -3.09
CA GLY A 37 26.12 -7.35 -2.09
C GLY A 37 25.85 -6.00 -1.43
N GLU A 38 26.84 -5.09 -1.46
CA GLU A 38 26.74 -3.74 -0.85
C GLU A 38 26.22 -2.66 -1.81
N MET A 39 26.05 -2.96 -3.09
CA MET A 39 25.64 -1.97 -4.10
C MET A 39 24.13 -2.04 -4.38
N THR A 40 23.46 -0.89 -4.30
CA THR A 40 22.07 -0.72 -4.77
C THR A 40 22.06 -0.57 -6.28
N LEU A 41 21.73 -1.64 -7.00
CA LEU A 41 21.71 -1.64 -8.47
C LEU A 41 20.54 -0.82 -9.02
N SER A 42 19.35 -0.97 -8.44
CA SER A 42 18.19 -0.20 -8.88
C SER A 42 17.11 -0.08 -7.80
N LYS A 43 16.40 1.05 -7.84
CA LYS A 43 15.22 1.31 -7.01
C LYS A 43 14.03 1.40 -7.95
N TYR A 44 13.03 0.58 -7.70
CA TYR A 44 11.81 0.56 -8.51
C TYR A 44 10.69 1.23 -7.72
N SER A 45 10.07 2.24 -8.34
CA SER A 45 8.79 2.76 -7.85
C SER A 45 7.67 1.78 -8.17
N ALA A 46 6.54 1.89 -7.48
CA ALA A 46 5.38 1.06 -7.81
C ALA A 46 4.89 1.33 -9.25
N TYR A 47 5.07 2.57 -9.73
CA TYR A 47 4.71 2.93 -11.10
C TYR A 47 5.61 2.25 -12.13
N ASP A 48 6.92 2.22 -11.91
CA ASP A 48 7.86 1.56 -12.84
C ASP A 48 7.56 0.06 -12.98
N VAL A 49 7.18 -0.58 -11.85
CA VAL A 49 6.77 -1.99 -11.85
C VAL A 49 5.45 -2.19 -12.62
N MET A 50 4.49 -1.27 -12.49
CA MET A 50 3.20 -1.33 -13.20
C MET A 50 3.29 -1.00 -14.68
N ALA A 51 4.16 -0.05 -15.05
CA ALA A 51 4.35 0.41 -16.42
C ALA A 51 5.04 -0.66 -17.27
N GLY A 52 5.74 -1.61 -16.64
CA GLY A 52 6.56 -2.58 -17.34
C GLY A 52 7.75 -1.86 -17.96
N SER A 53 8.83 -1.70 -17.20
CA SER A 53 10.07 -1.21 -17.78
C SER A 53 10.56 -2.18 -18.87
N ASP A 54 10.82 -1.65 -20.06
CA ASP A 54 11.14 -2.40 -21.30
C ASP A 54 12.40 -3.30 -21.19
N ASP A 55 13.16 -3.20 -20.09
CA ASP A 55 14.47 -3.83 -19.97
C ASP A 55 14.46 -5.24 -19.35
N ASN A 56 13.32 -5.77 -18.88
CA ASN A 56 13.25 -7.15 -18.34
C ASN A 56 11.79 -7.69 -18.26
N GLU A 57 11.25 -8.11 -19.40
CA GLU A 57 9.84 -8.55 -19.54
C GLU A 57 9.50 -9.88 -18.86
N GLN A 58 10.48 -10.76 -18.59
CA GLN A 58 10.17 -12.17 -18.30
C GLN A 58 9.72 -12.47 -16.86
N CYS A 59 9.98 -11.59 -15.88
CA CYS A 59 9.74 -11.88 -14.46
C CYS A 59 8.72 -10.95 -13.79
N VAL A 60 8.16 -9.98 -14.50
CA VAL A 60 7.33 -8.90 -13.91
C VAL A 60 5.82 -9.11 -14.13
N GLY A 61 5.42 -9.99 -15.06
CA GLY A 61 4.01 -10.14 -15.47
C GLY A 61 3.03 -10.43 -14.32
N ASP A 62 3.38 -11.35 -13.42
CA ASP A 62 2.51 -11.71 -12.28
C ASP A 62 2.48 -10.62 -11.20
N PHE A 63 3.54 -9.82 -11.07
CA PHE A 63 3.63 -8.72 -10.10
C PHE A 63 2.68 -7.57 -10.45
N GLN A 64 2.51 -7.30 -11.74
CA GLN A 64 1.68 -6.19 -12.22
C GLN A 64 0.25 -6.33 -11.72
N ILE A 65 -0.34 -7.53 -11.83
CA ILE A 65 -1.73 -7.79 -11.46
C ILE A 65 -1.95 -7.48 -9.97
N ILE A 66 -1.05 -7.95 -9.10
CA ILE A 66 -1.15 -7.74 -7.65
C ILE A 66 -1.06 -6.24 -7.32
N LEU A 67 -0.13 -5.52 -7.94
CA LEU A 67 0.05 -4.08 -7.72
C LEU A 67 -1.15 -3.27 -8.22
N TYR A 68 -1.70 -3.61 -9.40
CA TYR A 68 -2.91 -2.99 -9.94
C TYR A 68 -4.12 -3.22 -9.03
N VAL A 69 -4.32 -4.45 -8.54
CA VAL A 69 -5.42 -4.77 -7.62
C VAL A 69 -5.24 -4.05 -6.28
N ALA A 70 -4.02 -3.97 -5.75
CA ALA A 70 -3.73 -3.24 -4.52
C ALA A 70 -3.99 -1.73 -4.69
N LEU A 71 -3.57 -1.13 -5.81
CA LEU A 71 -3.81 0.28 -6.10
C LEU A 71 -5.29 0.58 -6.31
N ALA A 72 -5.98 -0.22 -7.13
CA ALA A 72 -7.41 -0.07 -7.41
C ALA A 72 -8.25 -0.22 -6.13
N SER A 73 -7.96 -1.24 -5.31
CA SER A 73 -8.67 -1.43 -4.03
C SER A 73 -8.42 -0.29 -3.04
N THR A 74 -7.21 0.28 -3.01
CA THR A 74 -6.89 1.43 -2.16
C THR A 74 -7.63 2.70 -2.63
N ILE A 75 -7.71 2.94 -3.94
CA ILE A 75 -8.48 4.05 -4.51
C ILE A 75 -9.96 3.87 -4.19
N ILE A 76 -10.53 2.68 -4.37
CA ILE A 76 -11.93 2.38 -4.04
C ILE A 76 -12.18 2.55 -2.54
N ALA A 77 -11.27 2.09 -1.67
CA ALA A 77 -11.36 2.28 -0.23
C ALA A 77 -11.37 3.78 0.14
N CYS A 78 -10.55 4.59 -0.54
CA CYS A 78 -10.50 6.02 -0.30
C CYS A 78 -11.74 6.76 -0.83
N LEU A 79 -12.15 6.47 -2.07
CA LEU A 79 -13.37 7.03 -2.67
C LEU A 79 -14.62 6.65 -1.87
N SER A 80 -14.68 5.40 -1.39
CA SER A 80 -15.79 4.96 -0.54
C SER A 80 -15.80 5.63 0.82
N ALA A 81 -14.62 5.96 1.36
CA ALA A 81 -14.52 6.77 2.56
C ALA A 81 -14.97 8.24 2.35
N LEU A 82 -14.90 8.76 1.12
CA LEU A 82 -15.28 10.12 0.74
C LEU A 82 -16.79 10.26 0.44
N VAL A 83 -17.32 9.36 -0.40
CA VAL A 83 -18.60 9.59 -1.09
C VAL A 83 -19.77 8.93 -0.38
N LEU A 84 -19.57 7.79 0.30
CA LEU A 84 -20.71 6.99 0.71
C LEU A 84 -21.35 7.44 2.03
N LYS A 85 -22.66 7.71 1.93
CA LYS A 85 -23.58 7.92 3.06
C LYS A 85 -23.66 6.66 3.95
N ARG A 86 -24.19 6.88 5.15
CA ARG A 86 -24.43 6.00 6.33
C ARG A 86 -24.38 4.46 6.15
N GLY A 87 -24.77 3.90 5.01
CA GLY A 87 -24.83 2.45 4.75
C GLY A 87 -23.51 1.77 4.32
N ALA A 88 -22.52 2.49 3.78
CA ALA A 88 -21.31 1.84 3.24
C ALA A 88 -20.13 1.73 4.21
N ARG A 89 -20.36 1.90 5.51
CA ARG A 89 -19.26 1.87 6.49
C ARG A 89 -18.60 0.51 6.60
N LEU A 90 -19.38 -0.56 6.51
CA LEU A 90 -18.86 -1.93 6.54
C LEU A 90 -17.98 -2.21 5.31
N LEU A 91 -18.40 -1.75 4.13
CA LEU A 91 -17.62 -1.90 2.90
C LEU A 91 -16.24 -1.26 3.00
N SER A 92 -16.13 -0.07 3.60
CA SER A 92 -14.84 0.61 3.78
C SER A 92 -13.89 -0.15 4.72
N VAL A 93 -14.40 -0.83 5.76
CA VAL A 93 -13.57 -1.66 6.63
C VAL A 93 -13.09 -2.90 5.88
N ILE A 94 -13.99 -3.56 5.15
CA ILE A 94 -13.67 -4.76 4.37
C ILE A 94 -12.61 -4.44 3.31
N THR A 95 -12.77 -3.36 2.55
CA THR A 95 -11.78 -2.96 1.52
C THR A 95 -10.44 -2.57 2.14
N GLY A 96 -10.43 -1.94 3.31
CA GLY A 96 -9.20 -1.66 4.06
C GLY A 96 -8.47 -2.94 4.50
N CYS A 97 -9.21 -3.93 5.02
CA CYS A 97 -8.63 -5.23 5.39
C CYS A 97 -8.07 -5.97 4.16
N ILE A 98 -8.77 -5.92 3.02
CA ILE A 98 -8.30 -6.50 1.76
C ILE A 98 -7.01 -5.83 1.30
N ALA A 99 -6.96 -4.49 1.27
CA ALA A 99 -5.78 -3.75 0.87
C ALA A 99 -4.57 -4.06 1.79
N PHE A 100 -4.79 -4.09 3.11
CA PHE A 100 -3.75 -4.48 4.06
C PHE A 100 -3.25 -5.91 3.82
N SER A 101 -4.18 -6.85 3.63
CA SER A 101 -3.84 -8.26 3.37
C SER A 101 -3.03 -8.41 2.08
N MET A 102 -3.40 -7.69 1.01
CA MET A 102 -2.67 -7.70 -0.25
C MET A 102 -1.24 -7.16 -0.12
N ILE A 103 -1.04 -6.07 0.62
CA ILE A 103 0.32 -5.52 0.87
C ILE A 103 1.20 -6.51 1.65
N VAL A 104 0.61 -7.26 2.59
CA VAL A 104 1.34 -8.30 3.35
C VAL A 104 1.62 -9.52 2.47
N LEU A 105 0.64 -9.98 1.69
CA LEU A 105 0.81 -11.09 0.75
C LEU A 105 1.89 -10.78 -0.28
N PHE A 106 1.95 -9.54 -0.78
CA PHE A 106 3.01 -9.08 -1.67
C PHE A 106 4.40 -9.27 -1.08
N ARG A 107 4.59 -8.97 0.21
CA ARG A 107 5.87 -9.22 0.92
C ARG A 107 6.22 -10.71 0.96
N ILE A 108 5.26 -11.55 1.34
CA ILE A 108 5.46 -13.01 1.41
C ILE A 108 5.78 -13.57 0.03
N TRP A 109 5.07 -13.11 -1.00
CA TRP A 109 5.27 -13.57 -2.36
C TRP A 109 6.64 -13.17 -2.90
N MET A 110 7.05 -11.90 -2.73
CA MET A 110 8.41 -11.46 -3.06
C MET A 110 9.48 -12.32 -2.37
N SER A 111 9.29 -12.65 -1.09
CA SER A 111 10.28 -13.48 -0.38
C SER A 111 10.43 -14.88 -0.96
N LYS A 112 9.37 -15.46 -1.52
CA LYS A 112 9.41 -16.77 -2.20
C LYS A 112 10.01 -16.68 -3.59
N VAL A 113 9.63 -15.67 -4.37
CA VAL A 113 10.18 -15.49 -5.72
C VAL A 113 11.70 -15.33 -5.67
N ILE A 114 12.22 -14.63 -4.66
CA ILE A 114 13.68 -14.48 -4.48
C ILE A 114 14.34 -15.80 -4.07
N SER A 115 13.68 -16.61 -3.24
CA SER A 115 14.25 -17.91 -2.81
C SER A 115 14.30 -18.94 -3.93
N ASP A 116 13.38 -18.84 -4.90
CA ASP A 116 13.27 -19.79 -6.01
C ASP A 116 14.17 -19.42 -7.20
N MET A 117 14.72 -18.19 -7.24
CA MET A 117 15.75 -17.83 -8.20
C MET A 117 17.10 -18.34 -7.72
N ASP A 118 17.46 -19.54 -8.16
CA ASP A 118 18.84 -20.04 -8.10
C ASP A 118 19.69 -19.18 -9.05
N PHE A 119 20.22 -18.07 -8.53
CA PHE A 119 21.20 -17.29 -9.26
C PHE A 119 22.49 -18.11 -9.36
N GLU A 120 22.81 -18.55 -10.57
CA GLU A 120 24.05 -19.27 -10.91
C GLU A 120 25.32 -18.40 -10.66
N TYR A 121 25.15 -17.13 -10.32
CA TYR A 121 26.20 -16.20 -9.90
C TYR A 121 26.25 -16.12 -8.36
N GLU A 122 27.43 -16.24 -7.77
CA GLU A 122 27.73 -16.21 -6.31
C GLU A 122 27.31 -14.91 -5.55
N GLY A 123 26.51 -14.04 -6.15
CA GLY A 123 26.01 -12.82 -5.53
C GLY A 123 24.72 -13.05 -4.74
N VAL A 124 24.76 -12.81 -3.43
CA VAL A 124 23.55 -12.78 -2.59
C VAL A 124 22.68 -11.59 -3.01
N VAL A 125 21.58 -11.85 -3.72
CA VAL A 125 20.57 -10.85 -4.07
C VAL A 125 19.68 -10.62 -2.86
N SER A 126 19.69 -9.41 -2.32
CA SER A 126 18.83 -9.01 -1.19
C SER A 126 17.83 -7.95 -1.63
N VAL A 127 16.55 -8.23 -1.41
CA VAL A 127 15.48 -7.27 -1.67
C VAL A 127 15.23 -6.45 -0.41
N LYS A 128 15.43 -5.13 -0.52
CA LYS A 128 15.12 -4.19 0.56
C LYS A 128 13.81 -3.47 0.29
N TYR A 129 12.88 -3.58 1.24
CA TYR A 129 11.65 -2.79 1.24
C TYR A 129 11.95 -1.34 1.62
N LEU A 130 11.59 -0.42 0.74
CA LEU A 130 11.87 1.00 0.88
C LEU A 130 10.69 1.72 1.57
N VAL A 131 10.83 3.04 1.73
CA VAL A 131 9.89 3.88 2.50
C VAL A 131 8.45 3.80 1.96
N GLY A 132 8.26 3.70 0.63
CA GLY A 132 6.91 3.60 0.04
C GLY A 132 6.11 2.40 0.54
N TYR A 133 6.77 1.25 0.72
CA TYR A 133 6.16 0.05 1.28
C TYR A 133 5.68 0.27 2.72
N TRP A 134 6.53 0.82 3.58
CA TRP A 134 6.17 1.04 4.98
C TRP A 134 5.07 2.09 5.14
N LEU A 135 5.13 3.16 4.37
CA LEU A 135 4.12 4.22 4.40
C LEU A 135 2.76 3.71 3.91
N SER A 136 2.70 2.91 2.85
CA SER A 136 1.44 2.34 2.36
C SER A 136 0.84 1.35 3.37
N LEU A 137 1.67 0.57 4.06
CA LEU A 137 1.22 -0.34 5.12
C LEU A 137 0.65 0.42 6.33
N ILE A 138 1.32 1.48 6.78
CA ILE A 138 0.83 2.34 7.86
C ILE A 138 -0.46 3.05 7.43
N ALA A 139 -0.53 3.53 6.18
CA ALA A 139 -1.72 4.19 5.65
C ALA A 139 -2.93 3.24 5.62
N ALA A 140 -2.77 2.02 5.11
CA ALA A 140 -3.82 1.00 5.10
C ALA A 140 -4.29 0.66 6.52
N LEU A 141 -3.36 0.47 7.46
CA LEU A 141 -3.68 0.20 8.86
C LEU A 141 -4.44 1.37 9.51
N SER A 142 -3.97 2.61 9.29
CA SER A 142 -4.62 3.81 9.82
C SER A 142 -6.05 3.97 9.32
N ALA A 143 -6.31 3.65 8.05
CA ALA A 143 -7.64 3.69 7.46
C ALA A 143 -8.60 2.70 8.15
N VAL A 144 -8.14 1.47 8.41
CA VAL A 144 -8.92 0.47 9.15
C VAL A 144 -9.19 0.93 10.57
N VAL A 145 -8.17 1.38 11.31
CA VAL A 145 -8.29 1.81 12.71
C VAL A 145 -9.25 2.98 12.86
N LEU A 146 -9.16 3.99 11.98
CA LEU A 146 -10.08 5.14 11.99
C LEU A 146 -11.54 4.71 11.79
N LYS A 147 -11.79 3.75 10.89
CA LYS A 147 -13.14 3.25 10.62
C LYS A 147 -13.66 2.36 11.74
N VAL A 148 -12.80 1.55 12.36
CA VAL A 148 -13.16 0.74 13.54
C VAL A 148 -13.49 1.64 14.74
N MET A 149 -12.71 2.69 15.00
CA MET A 149 -13.01 3.65 16.06
C MET A 149 -14.35 4.38 15.82
N GLU A 150 -14.65 4.74 14.58
CA GLU A 150 -15.95 5.33 14.22
C GLU A 150 -17.12 4.36 14.47
N LEU A 151 -16.92 3.05 14.25
CA LEU A 151 -17.91 2.02 14.57
C LEU A 151 -18.07 1.80 16.08
N SER A 152 -16.98 1.86 16.85
CA SER A 152 -17.00 1.69 18.31
C SER A 152 -17.71 2.83 19.03
N ASN A 153 -17.47 4.08 18.65
CA ASN A 153 -18.03 5.27 19.31
C ASN A 153 -19.55 5.47 19.11
N ARG A 154 -20.21 4.57 18.36
CA ARG A 154 -21.66 4.60 18.15
C ARG A 154 -22.44 3.59 18.97
N ARG A 155 -21.75 2.65 19.62
CA ARG A 155 -22.34 1.82 20.66
C ARG A 155 -22.20 2.54 22.00
#